data_AF-A0A2P2JBU2-F1
#
_entry.id   AF-A0A2P2JBU2-F1
#
_cell.length_a   1.000
_cell.length_b   1.000
_cell.length_c   1.000
_cell.angle_alpha   90.00
_cell.angle_beta   90.00
_cell.angle_gamma   90.00
#
_symmetry.space_group_name_H-M   'P 1'
#
loop_
_entity.id
_entity.type
_entity.pdbx_description
1 polymer ?
#
loop_
_entity_poly.entity_id
_entity_poly.type
_entity_poly.pdbx_seq_one_letter_code
_entity_poly.pdbx_strand_id
1 'polypeptide(L)'
;MEINDGEEEEFGFSRNYFLAKEVGGSGKKSTRRISDIDLVDEQELRAAAANIEPKHEKEINSLLDGYKSLYPKWVFDLRCGFGLLCYGFGSKKALIEDFATSVLNDYSVIVVNGYVQSINLKQVLTALAEVWWEQIKTRRRTPSKILPKVQQPFSSRSMDDLLAFLDSPQEGATDYFVSLVVHNIDGPGLRDSENQQFLARIASCSCVRIVASIDHVNAPLCKYILNCCNYACIFIC
;
A
#
# COMPACT_ATOMS: atom_id res chain seq x y z
N MET A 1 -2.44 -10.91 40.04
CA MET A 1 -3.62 -10.94 39.15
C MET A 1 -3.95 -9.50 38.88
N GLU A 2 -3.33 -8.95 37.85
CA GLU A 2 -3.57 -7.59 37.33
C GLU A 2 -4.51 -7.75 36.14
N ILE A 3 -5.80 -7.60 36.39
CA ILE A 3 -6.86 -7.52 35.37
C ILE A 3 -7.88 -6.54 35.95
N ASN A 4 -7.66 -5.23 35.81
CA ASN A 4 -8.73 -4.26 36.08
C ASN A 4 -8.56 -2.89 35.40
N ASP A 5 -7.37 -2.53 34.90
CA ASP A 5 -7.17 -1.18 34.33
C ASP A 5 -7.65 -1.05 32.88
N GLY A 6 -7.73 -2.15 32.12
CA GLY A 6 -8.14 -2.12 30.71
C GLY A 6 -9.65 -1.99 30.48
N GLU A 7 -10.48 -2.48 31.40
CA GLU A 7 -11.94 -2.44 31.24
C GLU A 7 -12.51 -1.03 31.52
N GLU A 8 -11.99 -0.33 32.54
CA GLU A 8 -12.48 1.02 32.89
C GLU A 8 -12.18 2.07 31.80
N GLU A 9 -11.04 1.98 31.10
CA GLU A 9 -10.71 2.87 29.97
C GLU A 9 -11.62 2.63 28.75
N GLU A 10 -11.93 1.37 28.43
CA GLU A 10 -12.79 0.99 27.31
C GLU A 10 -14.27 1.40 27.55
N PHE A 11 -14.74 1.29 28.80
CA PHE A 11 -16.04 1.81 29.22
C PHE A 11 -16.10 3.35 29.23
N GLY A 12 -14.99 4.03 29.53
CA GLY A 12 -14.88 5.49 29.42
C GLY A 12 -15.02 5.99 27.99
N PHE A 13 -14.39 5.31 27.03
CA PHE A 13 -14.40 5.71 25.62
C PHE A 13 -15.76 5.52 24.94
N SER A 14 -16.41 4.37 25.18
CA SER A 14 -17.76 4.10 24.67
C SER A 14 -18.78 5.06 25.26
N ARG A 15 -18.72 5.31 26.57
CA ARG A 15 -19.58 6.30 27.25
C ARG A 15 -19.38 7.71 26.70
N ASN A 16 -18.14 8.12 26.41
CA ASN A 16 -17.85 9.42 25.79
C ASN A 16 -18.43 9.55 24.38
N TYR A 17 -18.42 8.49 23.57
CA TYR A 17 -19.06 8.49 22.25
C TYR A 17 -20.58 8.73 22.33
N PHE A 18 -21.26 8.02 23.25
CA PHE A 18 -22.70 8.20 23.45
C PHE A 18 -23.04 9.55 24.09
N LEU A 19 -22.29 9.97 25.11
CA LEU A 19 -22.46 11.27 25.77
C LEU A 19 -22.23 12.44 24.81
N ALA A 20 -21.21 12.38 23.93
CA ALA A 20 -20.99 13.41 22.92
C ALA A 20 -22.18 13.58 21.98
N LYS A 21 -22.91 12.49 21.70
CA LYS A 21 -24.11 12.49 20.85
C LYS A 21 -25.35 13.02 21.60
N GLU A 22 -25.46 12.77 22.89
CA GLU A 22 -26.58 13.24 23.75
C GLU A 22 -26.45 14.71 24.17
N VAL A 23 -25.23 15.18 24.51
CA VAL A 23 -24.96 16.56 24.96
C VAL A 23 -25.14 17.58 23.82
N GLY A 24 -25.14 17.15 22.56
CA GLY A 24 -25.38 17.99 21.38
C GLY A 24 -26.81 18.54 21.23
N GLY A 25 -27.75 18.20 22.13
CA GLY A 25 -29.16 18.61 22.06
C GLY A 25 -29.51 19.97 22.70
N SER A 26 -28.74 20.46 23.68
CA SER A 26 -29.22 21.55 24.56
C SER A 26 -28.29 22.78 24.69
N GLY A 27 -27.13 22.80 24.04
CA GLY A 27 -26.21 23.95 24.07
C GLY A 27 -26.50 24.98 22.98
N LYS A 28 -26.24 26.27 23.25
CA LYS A 28 -26.18 27.32 22.21
C LYS A 28 -25.16 26.93 21.15
N LYS A 29 -25.60 26.45 19.99
CA LYS A 29 -24.74 26.13 18.85
C LYS A 29 -24.29 27.43 18.19
N SER A 30 -22.98 27.58 17.99
CA SER A 30 -22.43 28.67 17.18
C SER A 30 -22.96 28.54 15.75
N THR A 31 -23.46 29.64 15.18
CA THR A 31 -23.96 29.70 13.80
C THR A 31 -22.89 30.09 12.78
N ARG A 32 -21.62 30.14 13.18
CA ARG A 32 -20.50 30.43 12.27
C ARG A 32 -20.42 29.35 11.18
N ARG A 33 -20.52 29.76 9.93
CA ARG A 33 -20.45 28.90 8.75
C ARG A 33 -19.08 28.99 8.11
N ILE A 34 -18.71 27.97 7.35
CA ILE A 34 -17.48 27.99 6.55
C ILE A 34 -17.54 29.07 5.46
N SER A 35 -18.74 29.49 5.06
CA SER A 35 -18.98 30.63 4.16
C SER A 35 -18.64 31.99 4.76
N ASP A 36 -18.52 32.07 6.09
CA ASP A 36 -18.17 33.32 6.78
C ASP A 36 -16.64 33.54 6.80
N ILE A 37 -15.88 32.59 6.24
CA ILE A 37 -14.43 32.68 6.05
C ILE A 37 -14.16 33.41 4.74
N ASP A 38 -13.23 34.36 4.77
CA ASP A 38 -12.77 35.04 3.56
C ASP A 38 -12.00 34.05 2.67
N LEU A 39 -12.53 33.78 1.48
CA LEU A 39 -11.97 32.81 0.56
C LEU A 39 -10.84 33.47 -0.24
N VAL A 40 -9.61 33.08 0.08
CA VAL A 40 -8.41 33.47 -0.66
C VAL A 40 -8.38 32.77 -2.03
N ASP A 41 -7.89 33.46 -3.06
CA ASP A 41 -7.76 32.88 -4.41
C ASP A 41 -6.79 31.68 -4.42
N GLU A 42 -7.02 30.73 -5.34
CA GLU A 42 -6.24 29.50 -5.42
C GLU A 42 -4.74 29.76 -5.65
N GLN A 43 -4.41 30.80 -6.43
CA GLN A 43 -3.02 31.14 -6.74
C GLN A 43 -2.29 31.65 -5.50
N GLU A 44 -2.95 32.49 -4.72
CA GLU A 44 -2.41 33.02 -3.46
C GLU A 44 -2.31 31.94 -2.39
N LEU A 45 -3.28 31.03 -2.31
CA LEU A 45 -3.22 29.86 -1.41
C LEU A 45 -2.04 28.94 -1.75
N ARG A 46 -1.80 28.64 -3.03
CA ARG A 46 -0.65 27.80 -3.44
C ARG A 46 0.67 28.50 -3.15
N ALA A 47 0.77 29.80 -3.43
CA ALA A 47 1.97 30.58 -3.12
C ALA A 47 2.22 30.63 -1.61
N ALA A 48 1.18 30.88 -0.81
CA ALA A 48 1.28 30.86 0.64
C ALA A 48 1.70 29.48 1.16
N ALA A 49 1.07 28.40 0.68
CA ALA A 49 1.41 27.02 1.06
C ALA A 49 2.85 26.64 0.71
N ALA A 50 3.36 27.10 -0.43
CA ALA A 50 4.75 26.88 -0.84
C ALA A 50 5.75 27.69 0.02
N ASN A 51 5.32 28.84 0.55
CA ASN A 51 6.13 29.71 1.42
C ASN A 51 6.08 29.29 2.90
N ILE A 52 5.28 28.29 3.27
CA ILE A 52 5.28 27.76 4.65
C ILE A 52 6.62 27.07 4.87
N GLU A 53 7.44 27.63 5.75
CA GLU A 53 8.69 27.00 6.15
C GLU A 53 8.41 25.62 6.77
N PRO A 54 9.09 24.55 6.29
CA PRO A 54 8.92 23.22 6.84
C PRO A 54 9.44 23.21 8.27
N LYS A 55 8.53 22.97 9.22
CA LYS A 55 8.89 22.81 10.63
C LYS A 55 9.58 21.47 10.83
N HIS A 56 10.64 21.45 11.64
CA HIS A 56 11.34 20.23 12.08
C HIS A 56 12.02 19.41 10.96
N GLU A 57 12.54 20.07 9.93
CA GLU A 57 13.21 19.38 8.81
C GLU A 57 14.39 18.50 9.27
N LYS A 58 15.16 18.96 10.26
CA LYS A 58 16.32 18.20 10.78
C LYS A 58 15.88 16.91 11.46
N GLU A 59 14.84 16.98 12.27
CA GLU A 59 14.27 15.84 13.00
C GLU A 59 13.65 14.84 12.02
N ILE A 60 12.93 15.33 11.00
CA ILE A 60 12.37 14.50 9.92
C ILE A 60 13.48 13.77 9.17
N ASN A 61 14.56 14.47 8.78
CA ASN A 61 15.68 13.85 8.08
C ASN A 61 16.39 12.80 8.94
N SER A 62 16.65 13.10 10.23
CA SER A 62 17.22 12.13 11.16
C SER A 62 16.35 10.87 11.31
N LEU A 63 15.04 11.04 11.27
CA LEU A 63 14.07 9.96 11.39
C LEU A 63 13.98 9.13 10.09
N LEU A 64 14.04 9.77 8.92
CA LEU A 64 14.16 9.10 7.63
C LEU A 64 15.45 8.26 7.53
N ASP A 65 16.58 8.80 8.00
CA ASP A 65 17.85 8.05 8.05
C ASP A 65 17.75 6.83 8.98
N GLY A 66 16.99 6.94 10.06
CA GLY A 66 16.60 5.83 10.91
C GLY A 66 15.87 4.72 10.14
N TYR A 67 14.86 5.06 9.34
CA TYR A 67 14.15 4.06 8.52
C TYR A 67 15.02 3.47 7.41
N LYS A 68 15.89 4.27 6.78
CA LYS A 68 16.84 3.77 5.76
C LYS A 68 17.78 2.70 6.31
N SER A 69 18.16 2.79 7.59
CA SER A 69 18.96 1.74 8.24
C SER A 69 18.24 0.39 8.32
N LEU A 70 16.90 0.37 8.27
CA LEU A 70 16.06 -0.83 8.34
C LEU A 70 15.81 -1.48 6.96
N TYR A 71 16.22 -0.84 5.87
CA TYR A 71 16.03 -1.36 4.52
C TYR A 71 16.53 -2.80 4.31
N PRO A 72 17.71 -3.21 4.83
CA PRO A 72 18.15 -4.60 4.70
C PRO A 72 17.20 -5.60 5.36
N LYS A 73 16.58 -5.21 6.48
CA LYS A 73 15.57 -6.03 7.16
C LYS A 73 14.31 -6.15 6.31
N TRP A 74 13.85 -5.06 5.70
CA TRP A 74 12.68 -5.06 4.83
C TRP A 74 12.87 -5.98 3.61
N VAL A 75 14.07 -6.00 3.01
CA VAL A 75 14.41 -6.95 1.94
C VAL A 75 14.39 -8.39 2.43
N PHE A 76 14.93 -8.63 3.62
CA PHE A 76 14.93 -9.95 4.21
C PHE A 76 13.50 -10.48 4.39
N ASP A 77 12.59 -9.64 4.89
CA ASP A 77 11.17 -9.98 5.04
C ASP A 77 10.53 -10.30 3.68
N LEU A 78 10.80 -9.49 2.64
CA LEU A 78 10.35 -9.74 1.27
C LEU A 78 10.85 -11.09 0.71
N ARG A 79 12.13 -11.42 0.95
CA ARG A 79 12.73 -12.69 0.53
C ARG A 79 12.12 -13.89 1.25
N CYS A 80 11.74 -13.73 2.52
CA CYS A 80 11.06 -14.76 3.30
C CYS A 80 9.61 -15.00 2.87
N GLY A 81 9.08 -14.25 1.90
CA GLY A 81 7.71 -14.41 1.41
C GLY A 81 6.71 -13.45 2.03
N PHE A 82 7.12 -12.55 2.92
CA PHE A 82 6.23 -11.56 3.51
C PHE A 82 6.04 -10.38 2.55
N GLY A 83 4.83 -9.82 2.52
CA GLY A 83 4.62 -8.46 2.01
C GLY A 83 5.05 -7.43 3.05
N LEU A 84 5.29 -6.18 2.63
CA LEU A 84 5.52 -5.07 3.56
C LEU A 84 4.29 -4.18 3.60
N LEU A 85 3.87 -3.79 4.80
CA LEU A 85 2.73 -2.90 5.00
C LEU A 85 3.13 -1.72 5.88
N CYS A 86 3.27 -0.56 5.26
CA CYS A 86 3.68 0.68 5.88
C CYS A 86 2.46 1.49 6.33
N TYR A 87 2.31 1.72 7.63
CA TYR A 87 1.20 2.50 8.20
C TYR A 87 1.72 3.56 9.16
N GLY A 88 0.89 4.54 9.48
CA GLY A 88 1.23 5.63 10.40
C GLY A 88 1.05 6.99 9.76
N PHE A 89 1.69 8.01 10.33
CA PHE A 89 1.38 9.41 10.09
C PHE A 89 2.15 9.99 8.91
N GLY A 90 1.53 10.95 8.22
CA GLY A 90 2.15 11.66 7.11
C GLY A 90 2.29 10.84 5.82
N SER A 91 2.92 11.47 4.83
CA SER A 91 3.13 10.87 3.51
C SER A 91 4.29 9.89 3.55
N LYS A 92 3.98 8.61 3.38
CA LYS A 92 4.96 7.51 3.32
C LYS A 92 5.54 7.29 1.92
N LYS A 93 5.04 8.02 0.93
CA LYS A 93 5.35 7.84 -0.49
C LYS A 93 6.85 7.97 -0.77
N ALA A 94 7.46 9.08 -0.33
CA ALA A 94 8.86 9.37 -0.60
C ALA A 94 9.81 8.29 -0.04
N LEU A 95 9.53 7.77 1.15
CA LEU A 95 10.32 6.73 1.78
C LEU A 95 10.18 5.38 1.04
N ILE A 96 8.97 5.03 0.61
CA ILE A 96 8.74 3.78 -0.14
C ILE A 96 9.35 3.85 -1.56
N GLU A 97 9.26 5.01 -2.21
CA GLU A 97 9.91 5.26 -3.51
C GLU A 97 11.44 5.23 -3.38
N ASP A 98 11.99 5.82 -2.30
CA ASP A 98 13.42 5.73 -1.98
C ASP A 98 13.86 4.28 -1.74
N PHE A 99 13.10 3.49 -0.97
CA PHE A 99 13.35 2.07 -0.80
C PHE A 99 13.33 1.29 -2.13
N ALA A 100 12.33 1.57 -2.98
CA ALA A 100 12.19 0.93 -4.28
C ALA A 100 13.35 1.24 -5.23
N THR A 101 13.86 2.48 -5.21
CA THR A 101 14.94 2.93 -6.10
C THR A 101 16.33 2.67 -5.55
N SER A 102 16.52 2.55 -4.24
CA SER A 102 17.84 2.29 -3.65
C SER A 102 18.14 0.81 -3.51
N VAL A 103 17.13 0.00 -3.15
CA VAL A 103 17.35 -1.38 -2.71
C VAL A 103 16.77 -2.41 -3.68
N LEU A 104 15.64 -2.10 -4.32
CA LEU A 104 14.98 -3.03 -5.23
C LEU A 104 15.50 -2.94 -6.68
N ASN A 105 16.67 -2.34 -6.92
CA ASN A 105 17.27 -2.21 -8.26
C ASN A 105 17.51 -3.55 -8.97
N ASP A 106 17.78 -4.60 -8.20
CA ASP A 106 18.01 -5.95 -8.73
C ASP A 106 16.70 -6.67 -9.12
N TYR A 107 15.55 -6.12 -8.72
CA TYR A 107 14.23 -6.71 -8.92
C TYR A 107 13.39 -5.83 -9.86
N SER A 108 12.40 -6.43 -10.53
CA SER A 108 11.42 -5.65 -11.28
C SER A 108 10.41 -5.05 -10.31
N VAL A 109 10.29 -3.72 -10.32
CA VAL A 109 9.34 -2.98 -9.48
C VAL A 109 8.25 -2.36 -10.35
N ILE A 110 7.00 -2.53 -9.95
CA ILE A 110 5.84 -1.84 -10.53
C ILE A 110 5.21 -0.97 -9.44
N VAL A 111 5.05 0.32 -9.71
CA VAL A 111 4.45 1.28 -8.76
C VAL A 111 3.01 1.59 -9.17
N VAL A 112 2.09 1.48 -8.21
CA VAL A 112 0.66 1.76 -8.36
C VAL A 112 0.24 2.84 -7.36
N ASN A 113 -0.35 3.91 -7.87
CA ASN A 113 -0.82 5.04 -7.08
C ASN A 113 -2.29 4.87 -6.68
N GLY A 114 -2.55 4.18 -5.57
CA GLY A 114 -3.89 3.84 -5.05
C GLY A 114 -4.83 5.03 -4.76
N TYR A 115 -4.28 6.23 -4.55
CA TYR A 115 -5.08 7.44 -4.33
C TYR A 115 -5.82 7.94 -5.59
N VAL A 116 -5.48 7.42 -6.77
CA VAL A 116 -6.17 7.74 -8.03
C VAL A 116 -7.43 6.89 -8.16
N GLN A 117 -8.58 7.49 -8.44
CA GLN A 117 -9.85 6.75 -8.53
C GLN A 117 -9.98 5.91 -9.81
N SER A 118 -9.26 6.26 -10.88
CA SER A 118 -9.35 5.62 -12.20
C SER A 118 -8.42 4.40 -12.38
N ILE A 119 -7.97 3.78 -11.28
CA ILE A 119 -7.07 2.62 -11.36
C ILE A 119 -7.80 1.40 -11.90
N ASN A 120 -7.19 0.74 -12.87
CA ASN A 120 -7.69 -0.51 -13.42
C ASN A 120 -6.76 -1.67 -13.03
N LEU A 121 -7.21 -2.53 -12.10
CA LEU A 121 -6.42 -3.68 -11.65
C LEU A 121 -6.11 -4.69 -12.75
N LYS A 122 -6.97 -4.82 -13.77
CA LYS A 122 -6.68 -5.68 -14.92
C LYS A 122 -5.43 -5.19 -15.67
N GLN A 123 -5.27 -3.88 -15.80
CA GLN A 123 -4.06 -3.31 -16.43
C GLN A 123 -2.82 -3.55 -15.56
N VAL A 124 -2.92 -3.38 -14.23
CA VAL A 124 -1.83 -3.69 -13.30
C VAL A 124 -1.42 -5.16 -13.42
N LEU A 125 -2.38 -6.08 -13.45
CA LEU A 125 -2.13 -7.51 -13.57
C LEU A 125 -1.53 -7.89 -14.94
N THR A 126 -1.99 -7.23 -16.01
CA THR A 126 -1.43 -7.41 -17.35
C THR A 126 0.04 -6.98 -17.38
N ALA A 127 0.35 -5.81 -16.80
CA ALA A 127 1.71 -5.30 -16.70
C ALA A 127 2.61 -6.22 -15.84
N LEU A 128 2.09 -6.73 -14.73
CA LEU A 128 2.79 -7.72 -13.89
C LEU A 128 3.13 -8.98 -14.69
N ALA A 129 2.16 -9.54 -15.42
CA ALA A 129 2.36 -10.73 -16.23
C ALA A 129 3.38 -10.52 -17.36
N GLU A 130 3.36 -9.34 -18.01
CA GLU A 130 4.32 -8.98 -19.05
C GLU A 130 5.75 -8.85 -18.51
N VAL A 131 5.92 -8.14 -17.38
CA VAL A 131 7.21 -7.99 -16.71
C VAL A 131 7.76 -9.34 -16.24
N TRP A 132 6.90 -10.18 -15.64
CA TRP A 132 7.27 -11.53 -15.23
C TRP A 132 7.69 -12.41 -16.41
N TRP A 133 6.96 -12.31 -17.53
CA TRP A 133 7.28 -13.06 -18.74
C TRP A 133 8.62 -12.66 -19.36
N GLU A 134 8.93 -11.36 -19.43
CA GLU A 134 10.23 -10.88 -19.92
C GLU A 134 11.39 -11.29 -19.01
N GLN A 135 11.18 -11.33 -17.69
CA GLN A 135 12.15 -11.87 -16.73
C GLN A 135 12.45 -13.35 -17.00
N ILE A 136 11.40 -14.16 -17.22
CA ILE A 136 11.56 -15.59 -17.56
C ILE A 136 12.30 -15.76 -18.89
N LYS A 137 11.93 -15.00 -19.93
CA LYS A 137 12.55 -15.08 -21.28
C LYS A 137 14.02 -14.73 -21.27
N THR A 138 14.39 -13.62 -20.61
CA THR A 138 15.77 -13.14 -20.56
C THR A 138 16.69 -14.19 -19.91
N ARG A 139 16.16 -14.96 -18.97
CA ARG A 139 16.89 -15.96 -18.19
C ARG A 139 16.89 -17.36 -18.82
N ARG A 140 15.85 -17.75 -19.56
CA ARG A 140 15.77 -19.03 -20.31
C ARG A 140 16.59 -19.07 -21.61
N ARG A 141 17.57 -18.17 -21.80
CA ARG A 141 18.50 -18.18 -22.93
C ARG A 141 19.55 -19.32 -22.90
N THR A 142 19.32 -20.39 -22.13
CA THR A 142 19.97 -21.70 -22.35
C THR A 142 18.97 -22.61 -23.09
N PRO A 143 19.35 -23.21 -24.24
CA PRO A 143 18.39 -23.68 -25.24
C PRO A 143 17.88 -25.09 -24.92
N SER A 144 17.08 -25.27 -23.87
CA SER A 144 16.30 -26.50 -23.72
C SER A 144 15.20 -26.36 -22.68
N LYS A 145 14.03 -25.91 -23.12
CA LYS A 145 12.70 -26.38 -22.69
C LYS A 145 11.64 -25.47 -23.28
N ILE A 146 10.61 -26.12 -23.82
CA ILE A 146 9.45 -25.56 -24.52
C ILE A 146 8.93 -24.32 -23.75
N LEU A 147 9.05 -23.13 -24.35
CA LEU A 147 8.30 -21.97 -23.87
C LEU A 147 6.81 -22.28 -24.05
N PRO A 148 5.94 -22.00 -23.07
CA PRO A 148 4.51 -21.99 -23.34
C PRO A 148 4.28 -20.95 -24.45
N LYS A 149 3.78 -21.42 -25.60
CA LYS A 149 3.42 -20.53 -26.72
C LYS A 149 2.49 -19.46 -26.16
N VAL A 150 2.91 -18.20 -26.21
CA VAL A 150 2.01 -17.06 -26.03
C VAL A 150 1.09 -17.06 -27.24
N GLN A 151 -0.01 -17.80 -27.15
CA GLN A 151 -0.98 -17.89 -28.25
C GLN A 151 -1.81 -16.60 -28.35
N GLN A 152 -1.82 -15.76 -27.30
CA GLN A 152 -2.54 -14.48 -27.26
C GLN A 152 -1.88 -13.43 -26.35
N PRO A 153 -2.02 -12.12 -26.68
CA PRO A 153 -1.56 -11.01 -25.85
C PRO A 153 -2.20 -11.07 -24.45
N PHE A 154 -1.46 -10.68 -23.40
CA PHE A 154 -1.96 -10.76 -22.02
C PHE A 154 -3.19 -9.88 -21.79
N SER A 155 -3.37 -8.81 -22.58
CA SER A 155 -4.54 -7.92 -22.54
C SER A 155 -5.86 -8.59 -22.91
N SER A 156 -5.85 -9.67 -23.70
CA SER A 156 -7.06 -10.43 -24.07
C SER A 156 -7.39 -11.57 -23.10
N ARG A 157 -6.53 -11.84 -22.11
CA ARG A 157 -6.76 -12.90 -21.12
C ARG A 157 -7.72 -12.47 -20.01
N SER A 158 -8.38 -13.45 -19.41
CA SER A 158 -9.16 -13.23 -18.20
C SER A 158 -8.23 -12.96 -17.00
N MET A 159 -8.75 -12.33 -15.94
CA MET A 159 -7.95 -12.09 -14.73
C MET A 159 -7.53 -13.39 -14.07
N ASP A 160 -8.35 -14.43 -14.13
CA ASP A 160 -8.04 -15.75 -13.57
C ASP A 160 -6.90 -16.45 -14.33
N ASP A 161 -6.87 -16.35 -15.66
CA ASP A 161 -5.77 -16.91 -16.47
C ASP A 161 -4.43 -16.21 -16.18
N LEU A 162 -4.47 -14.90 -15.94
CA LEU A 162 -3.29 -14.13 -15.57
C LEU A 162 -2.77 -14.53 -14.17
N LEU A 163 -3.67 -14.69 -13.21
CA LEU A 163 -3.33 -15.18 -11.87
C LEU A 163 -2.77 -16.60 -11.91
N ALA A 164 -3.39 -17.51 -12.66
CA ALA A 164 -2.89 -18.88 -12.81
C ALA A 164 -1.51 -18.93 -13.47
N PHE A 165 -1.22 -18.01 -14.40
CA PHE A 165 0.11 -17.88 -14.99
C PHE A 165 1.15 -17.40 -13.97
N LEU A 166 0.82 -16.43 -13.14
CA LEU A 166 1.70 -15.95 -12.06
C LEU A 166 1.93 -17.02 -10.99
N ASP A 167 0.91 -17.83 -10.69
CA ASP A 167 1.00 -18.88 -9.68
C ASP A 167 1.67 -20.16 -10.20
N SER A 168 1.94 -20.26 -11.50
CA SER A 168 2.56 -21.46 -12.07
C SER A 168 3.94 -21.73 -11.44
N PRO A 169 4.10 -22.85 -10.69
CA PRO A 169 5.34 -23.12 -9.98
C PRO A 169 6.45 -23.41 -11.00
N GLN A 170 7.45 -22.53 -11.05
CA GLN A 170 8.64 -22.74 -11.86
C GLN A 170 9.66 -23.49 -11.02
N GLU A 171 10.00 -24.71 -11.42
CA GLU A 171 11.08 -25.49 -10.82
C GLU A 171 12.40 -24.70 -10.91
N GLY A 172 12.92 -24.25 -9.77
CA GLY A 172 14.29 -23.71 -9.64
C GLY A 172 14.45 -22.21 -9.43
N ALA A 173 13.38 -21.44 -9.16
CA ALA A 173 13.48 -19.98 -8.98
C ALA A 173 12.99 -19.53 -7.59
N THR A 174 13.67 -19.95 -6.51
CA THR A 174 13.33 -19.50 -5.15
C THR A 174 13.77 -18.06 -4.84
N ASP A 175 14.62 -17.46 -5.68
CA ASP A 175 15.26 -16.16 -5.38
C ASP A 175 14.72 -14.97 -6.18
N TYR A 176 13.76 -15.17 -7.10
CA TYR A 176 13.30 -14.12 -8.00
C TYR A 176 11.80 -13.83 -7.86
N PHE A 177 11.48 -12.58 -7.59
CA PHE A 177 10.13 -12.07 -7.48
C PHE A 177 9.98 -10.70 -8.17
N VAL A 178 8.76 -10.33 -8.50
CA VAL A 178 8.36 -8.99 -8.94
C VAL A 178 7.80 -8.24 -7.74
N SER A 179 8.32 -7.04 -7.47
CA SER A 179 7.82 -6.19 -6.39
C SER A 179 6.70 -5.29 -6.91
N LEU A 180 5.52 -5.37 -6.31
CA LEU A 180 4.41 -4.48 -6.55
C LEU A 180 4.33 -3.46 -5.40
N VAL A 181 4.67 -2.21 -5.69
CA VAL A 181 4.57 -1.10 -4.75
C VAL A 181 3.20 -0.45 -4.91
N VAL A 182 2.39 -0.44 -3.85
CA VAL A 182 1.04 0.16 -3.85
C VAL A 182 0.98 1.27 -2.82
N HIS A 183 0.95 2.53 -3.28
CA HIS A 183 0.71 3.66 -2.40
C HIS A 183 -0.79 3.76 -2.09
N ASN A 184 -1.14 3.90 -0.81
CA ASN A 184 -2.52 4.03 -0.33
C ASN A 184 -3.40 2.87 -0.84
N ILE A 185 -3.12 1.66 -0.37
CA ILE A 185 -3.82 0.43 -0.79
C ILE A 185 -5.31 0.44 -0.43
N ASP A 186 -5.65 1.21 0.60
CA ASP A 186 -7.01 1.56 0.95
C ASP A 186 -7.47 2.81 0.19
N GLY A 187 -6.95 3.11 -1.00
CA GLY A 187 -7.41 4.24 -1.79
C GLY A 187 -8.85 4.05 -2.30
N PRO A 188 -9.58 5.12 -2.64
CA PRO A 188 -10.97 5.06 -3.06
C PRO A 188 -11.20 4.15 -4.27
N GLY A 189 -10.24 4.05 -5.20
CA GLY A 189 -10.34 3.16 -6.37
C GLY A 189 -10.03 1.68 -6.06
N LEU A 190 -9.50 1.37 -4.87
CA LEU A 190 -9.09 0.02 -4.50
C LEU A 190 -9.90 -0.58 -3.35
N ARG A 191 -10.68 0.21 -2.60
CA ARG A 191 -11.44 -0.23 -1.41
C ARG A 191 -12.58 -1.23 -1.71
N ASP A 192 -13.02 -1.34 -2.95
CA ASP A 192 -14.12 -2.22 -3.33
C ASP A 192 -13.78 -3.70 -3.07
N SER A 193 -14.81 -4.47 -2.66
CA SER A 193 -14.63 -5.88 -2.28
C SER A 193 -14.00 -6.72 -3.40
N GLU A 194 -14.39 -6.46 -4.65
CA GLU A 194 -13.85 -7.16 -5.82
C GLU A 194 -12.35 -6.86 -6.00
N ASN A 195 -11.97 -5.58 -5.97
CA ASN A 195 -10.58 -5.14 -6.12
C ASN A 195 -9.68 -5.69 -5.00
N GLN A 196 -10.19 -5.68 -3.76
CA GLN A 196 -9.48 -6.23 -2.60
C GLN A 196 -9.31 -7.74 -2.67
N GLN A 197 -10.29 -8.48 -3.22
CA GLN A 197 -10.15 -9.92 -3.47
C GLN A 197 -9.09 -10.20 -4.53
N PHE A 198 -9.07 -9.44 -5.63
CA PHE A 198 -8.03 -9.59 -6.66
C PHE A 198 -6.65 -9.27 -6.12
N LEU A 199 -6.49 -8.18 -5.37
CA LEU A 199 -5.22 -7.84 -4.73
C LEU A 199 -4.76 -8.93 -3.75
N ALA A 200 -5.66 -9.52 -2.95
CA ALA A 200 -5.33 -10.64 -2.08
C ALA A 200 -4.84 -11.87 -2.85
N ARG A 201 -5.44 -12.16 -4.02
CA ARG A 201 -4.97 -13.25 -4.90
C ARG A 201 -3.61 -12.94 -5.51
N ILE A 202 -3.35 -11.71 -5.93
CA ILE A 202 -2.03 -11.26 -6.42
C ILE A 202 -0.98 -11.41 -5.32
N ALA A 203 -1.31 -11.01 -4.10
CA ALA A 203 -0.43 -11.10 -2.93
C ALA A 203 -0.13 -12.56 -2.52
N SER A 204 -1.03 -13.48 -2.86
CA SER A 204 -0.85 -14.92 -2.60
C SER A 204 0.06 -15.61 -3.62
N CYS A 205 0.32 -14.98 -4.77
CA CYS A 205 1.18 -15.56 -5.80
C CYS A 205 2.65 -15.60 -5.34
N SER A 206 3.28 -16.77 -5.48
CA SER A 206 4.66 -16.99 -5.05
C SER A 206 5.70 -16.10 -5.76
N CYS A 207 5.42 -15.62 -6.98
CA CYS A 207 6.31 -14.76 -7.75
C CYS A 207 6.16 -13.26 -7.47
N VAL A 208 5.13 -12.83 -6.74
CA VAL A 208 4.87 -11.41 -6.47
C VAL A 208 5.14 -11.11 -5.00
N ARG A 209 5.73 -9.94 -4.71
CA ARG A 209 5.83 -9.40 -3.35
C ARG A 209 5.21 -8.01 -3.34
N ILE A 210 4.36 -7.73 -2.37
CA ILE A 210 3.67 -6.45 -2.28
C ILE A 210 4.32 -5.59 -1.20
N VAL A 211 4.63 -4.34 -1.54
CA VAL A 211 5.00 -3.27 -0.61
C VAL A 211 3.89 -2.23 -0.66
N ALA A 212 3.11 -2.09 0.40
CA ALA A 212 1.93 -1.24 0.42
C ALA A 212 1.99 -0.18 1.51
N SER A 213 1.29 0.94 1.31
CA SER A 213 1.03 1.91 2.37
C SER A 213 -0.45 2.03 2.70
N ILE A 214 -0.75 2.30 3.97
CA ILE A 214 -2.10 2.56 4.49
C ILE A 214 -2.18 3.96 5.07
N ASP A 215 -3.27 4.67 4.75
CA ASP A 215 -3.55 5.99 5.34
C ASP A 215 -4.83 6.03 6.18
N HIS A 216 -5.82 5.19 5.92
CA HIS A 216 -7.11 5.29 6.61
C HIS A 216 -7.13 4.54 7.94
N VAL A 217 -7.69 5.19 8.97
CA VAL A 217 -7.83 4.63 10.32
C VAL A 217 -8.64 3.33 10.35
N ASN A 218 -9.63 3.19 9.47
CA ASN A 218 -10.44 1.98 9.34
C ASN A 218 -9.87 0.96 8.35
N ALA A 219 -8.66 1.16 7.82
CA ALA A 219 -8.07 0.23 6.87
C ALA A 219 -7.95 -1.22 7.40
N PRO A 220 -7.68 -1.48 8.71
CA PRO A 220 -7.69 -2.85 9.23
C PRO A 220 -9.04 -3.58 9.09
N LEU A 221 -10.14 -2.85 8.85
CA LEU A 221 -11.45 -3.45 8.58
C LEU A 221 -11.58 -3.99 7.14
N CYS A 222 -10.62 -3.69 6.25
CA CYS A 222 -10.57 -4.24 4.90
C CYS A 222 -10.27 -5.75 4.97
N LYS A 223 -11.32 -6.56 4.81
CA LYS A 223 -11.33 -7.99 5.15
C LYS A 223 -10.42 -8.89 4.33
N TYR A 224 -9.98 -8.48 3.14
CA TYR A 224 -9.38 -9.40 2.18
C TYR A 224 -7.86 -9.33 2.15
N ILE A 225 -7.25 -8.26 1.65
CA ILE A 225 -5.78 -8.25 1.51
C ILE A 225 -5.05 -8.31 2.85
N LEU A 226 -5.50 -7.55 3.84
CA LEU A 226 -4.82 -7.45 5.13
C LEU A 226 -4.95 -8.70 6.00
N ASN A 227 -5.99 -9.52 5.77
CA ASN A 227 -6.21 -10.75 6.54
C ASN A 227 -5.74 -12.01 5.81
N CYS A 228 -5.71 -12.02 4.47
CA CYS A 228 -5.38 -13.21 3.71
C CYS A 228 -3.87 -13.39 3.47
N CYS A 229 -3.07 -12.33 3.61
CA CYS A 229 -1.66 -12.37 3.25
C CYS A 229 -0.77 -12.02 4.44
N ASN A 230 0.37 -12.71 4.53
CA ASN A 230 1.35 -12.45 5.57
C ASN A 230 2.11 -11.15 5.25
N TYR A 231 1.76 -10.07 5.94
CA TYR A 231 2.46 -8.80 5.88
C TYR A 231 3.34 -8.58 7.11
N ALA A 232 4.57 -8.13 6.90
CA ALA A 232 5.36 -7.47 7.93
C ALA A 232 4.88 -6.02 8.02
N CYS A 233 4.20 -5.70 9.12
CA CYS A 233 3.65 -4.37 9.37
C CYS A 233 4.74 -3.44 9.94
N ILE A 234 4.96 -2.31 9.28
CA ILE A 234 5.96 -1.30 9.64
C ILE A 234 5.24 0.01 9.98
N PHE A 235 5.43 0.46 11.22
CA PHE A 235 4.92 1.76 11.65
C PHE A 235 5.90 2.88 11.27
N ILE A 236 5.37 3.93 10.65
CA ILE A 236 6.09 5.10 10.18
C ILE A 236 5.41 6.33 10.78
N CYS A 237 6.09 6.98 11.71
CA CYS A 237 5.68 8.25 12.33
C CYS A 237 6.42 9.43 11.71
#